data_AF-A0AAJ8MLA3-F1
#
_entry.id   AF-A0AAJ8MLA3-F1
#
_cell.length_a   1.000
_cell.length_b   1.000
_cell.length_c   1.000
_cell.angle_alpha   90.00
_cell.angle_beta   90.00
_cell.angle_gamma   90.00
#
_symmetry.space_group_name_H-M   'P 1'
#
loop_
_entity.id
_entity.type
_entity.pdbx_description
1 polymer ?
#
loop_
_entity_poly.entity_id
_entity_poly.type
_entity_poly.pdbx_seq_one_letter_code
_entity_poly.pdbx_strand_id
1 'polypeptide(L)'
;MPDIDGTSVNAAQDGKNQVPPVQDGDMHLTDEATLFASPLPIVGARKTTTRKEVWSWYLYYVGNSGLGPFNFAISAWQNLLYQAGWDPAFPRGTVACGDGGCNLVAYGTELNSIVLITNGLSFAFQAVIFLIVGSFADYGVWRPHITTAFTALTWAVSFAWLGVEKPSKWEAGTALYILGLIGYQGALTFWTAAFPGLARDLPEIKESELQLTTGETDQKTHDRKDMLARNKLANVSFLVCSVGELVVLAILAGILEGVINDDPDSNTRALSIVCAYSAGVWIICAIPWLLFEQYRPGNQLPPHTSYFTVGLKQIYHAFRLCLRLKQTFIYLAAYFFLGDCLNTVVIATLQNEVVSYDTKMLNYLLIDGIAAQAIGIGIFWLVQRRYTIPTKTMLLFNAFWILVLCAWGCIGITQQKFGFHNAWEFWAYQGSLFVLGMPFHKR
;
A
#
# COMPACT_ATOMS: atom_id res chain seq x y z
N MET A 1 -32.83 -42.89 -73.16
CA MET A 1 -34.15 -42.44 -73.64
C MET A 1 -35.19 -43.20 -72.83
N PRO A 2 -36.10 -42.54 -72.09
CA PRO A 2 -36.26 -41.10 -71.79
C PRO A 2 -36.33 -40.83 -70.25
N ASP A 3 -35.89 -39.66 -69.74
CA ASP A 3 -36.59 -38.36 -69.49
C ASP A 3 -37.16 -38.28 -68.05
N ILE A 4 -36.83 -37.30 -67.19
CA ILE A 4 -37.01 -35.82 -67.19
C ILE A 4 -38.47 -35.40 -66.92
N ASP A 5 -38.57 -34.33 -66.08
CA ASP A 5 -39.72 -33.52 -65.62
C ASP A 5 -40.49 -34.03 -64.38
N GLY A 6 -40.69 -33.27 -63.30
CA GLY A 6 -40.87 -31.82 -63.16
C GLY A 6 -42.38 -31.54 -63.05
N THR A 7 -42.96 -31.24 -61.87
CA THR A 7 -43.36 -29.88 -61.46
C THR A 7 -44.09 -29.85 -60.10
N SER A 8 -43.80 -28.78 -59.34
CA SER A 8 -44.55 -27.99 -58.33
C SER A 8 -45.93 -28.47 -57.78
N VAL A 9 -46.35 -28.22 -56.51
CA VAL A 9 -46.58 -26.91 -55.82
C VAL A 9 -46.78 -27.10 -54.29
N ASN A 10 -46.10 -26.26 -53.50
CA ASN A 10 -46.37 -25.64 -52.17
C ASN A 10 -47.29 -26.29 -51.11
N ALA A 11 -46.78 -26.42 -49.87
CA ALA A 11 -46.94 -25.42 -48.78
C ALA A 11 -46.80 -26.05 -47.38
N ALA A 12 -45.78 -25.66 -46.60
CA ALA A 12 -45.89 -25.22 -45.19
C ALA A 12 -44.53 -25.24 -44.44
N GLN A 13 -44.01 -24.03 -44.25
CA GLN A 13 -43.25 -23.54 -43.08
C GLN A 13 -41.84 -24.10 -42.80
N ASP A 14 -40.88 -23.43 -43.43
CA ASP A 14 -39.49 -23.22 -43.00
C ASP A 14 -39.48 -22.20 -41.83
N GLY A 15 -38.93 -22.58 -40.69
CA GLY A 15 -38.78 -21.77 -39.48
C GLY A 15 -37.32 -21.73 -39.05
N LYS A 16 -36.51 -21.00 -39.82
CA LYS A 16 -35.12 -20.66 -39.48
C LYS A 16 -35.06 -19.90 -38.16
N ASN A 17 -34.39 -20.46 -37.16
CA ASN A 17 -33.83 -19.68 -36.04
C ASN A 17 -32.69 -18.81 -36.59
N GLN A 18 -33.06 -17.66 -37.15
CA GLN A 18 -32.14 -16.56 -37.41
C GLN A 18 -31.68 -16.00 -36.07
N VAL A 19 -30.39 -16.18 -35.77
CA VAL A 19 -29.68 -15.35 -34.79
C VAL A 19 -29.82 -13.90 -35.24
N PRO A 20 -30.32 -12.97 -34.42
CA PRO A 20 -30.41 -11.58 -34.81
C PRO A 20 -28.99 -11.03 -35.08
N PRO A 21 -28.81 -10.15 -36.08
CA PRO A 21 -27.50 -9.57 -36.33
C PRO A 21 -27.08 -8.78 -35.10
N VAL A 22 -25.99 -9.22 -34.46
CA VAL A 22 -25.28 -8.45 -33.44
C VAL A 22 -24.87 -7.14 -34.11
N GLN A 23 -25.32 -6.01 -33.58
CA GLN A 23 -24.88 -4.70 -34.02
C GLN A 23 -23.35 -4.64 -33.87
N ASP A 24 -22.64 -4.42 -34.99
CA ASP A 24 -21.16 -4.35 -35.06
C ASP A 24 -20.53 -3.36 -34.05
N GLY A 25 -21.32 -2.46 -33.47
CA GLY A 25 -20.87 -1.53 -32.42
C GLY A 25 -20.68 -2.14 -31.03
N ASP A 26 -21.43 -3.19 -30.66
CA ASP A 26 -21.35 -3.79 -29.31
C ASP A 26 -20.29 -4.90 -29.22
N MET A 27 -19.96 -5.53 -30.35
CA MET A 27 -18.93 -6.58 -30.43
C MET A 27 -17.52 -6.02 -30.22
N HIS A 28 -17.23 -4.82 -30.74
CA HIS A 28 -15.94 -4.16 -30.56
C HIS A 28 -15.68 -3.70 -29.11
N LEU A 29 -16.72 -3.23 -28.42
CA LEU A 29 -16.65 -2.82 -27.02
C LEU A 29 -16.51 -4.02 -26.07
N THR A 30 -17.12 -5.15 -26.42
CA THR A 30 -16.96 -6.39 -25.67
C THR A 30 -15.58 -7.01 -25.88
N ASP A 31 -15.01 -6.97 -27.09
CA ASP A 31 -13.66 -7.48 -27.37
C ASP A 31 -12.55 -6.67 -26.68
N GLU A 32 -12.63 -5.34 -26.67
CA GLU A 32 -11.66 -4.54 -25.90
C GLU A 32 -11.83 -4.79 -24.40
N ALA A 33 -13.07 -4.79 -23.88
CA ALA A 33 -13.33 -5.03 -22.46
C ALA A 33 -12.93 -6.44 -21.99
N THR A 34 -13.08 -7.47 -22.84
CA THR A 34 -12.60 -8.83 -22.56
C THR A 34 -11.08 -8.93 -22.65
N LEU A 35 -10.42 -8.17 -23.53
CA LEU A 35 -8.96 -8.01 -23.54
C LEU A 35 -8.44 -7.36 -22.26
N PHE A 36 -9.16 -6.37 -21.71
CA PHE A 36 -8.86 -5.77 -20.40
C PHE A 36 -9.19 -6.71 -19.23
N ALA A 37 -10.09 -7.68 -19.41
CA ALA A 37 -10.58 -8.57 -18.36
C ALA A 37 -10.03 -10.00 -18.41
N SER A 38 -9.30 -10.40 -19.46
CA SER A 38 -8.84 -11.78 -19.65
C SER A 38 -7.79 -12.13 -18.58
N PRO A 39 -8.08 -13.12 -17.72
CA PRO A 39 -7.23 -13.46 -16.58
C PRO A 39 -6.15 -14.48 -16.92
N LEU A 40 -5.94 -14.84 -18.20
CA LEU A 40 -4.96 -15.85 -18.61
C LEU A 40 -3.71 -15.20 -19.23
N PRO A 41 -2.49 -15.66 -18.86
CA PRO A 41 -1.29 -15.21 -19.53
C PRO A 41 -1.32 -15.69 -20.98
N ILE A 42 -1.39 -14.75 -21.92
CA ILE A 42 -1.48 -15.03 -23.37
C ILE A 42 -0.12 -15.52 -23.91
N VAL A 43 0.97 -15.46 -23.13
CA VAL A 43 2.31 -15.88 -23.55
C VAL A 43 3.06 -16.63 -22.45
N GLY A 44 3.68 -17.76 -22.81
CA GLY A 44 4.57 -18.56 -21.97
C GLY A 44 3.89 -19.70 -21.21
N ALA A 45 4.68 -20.68 -20.76
CA ALA A 45 4.18 -21.76 -19.93
C ALA A 45 3.78 -21.21 -18.54
N ARG A 46 2.51 -21.38 -18.15
CA ARG A 46 2.00 -20.95 -16.85
C ARG A 46 2.75 -21.66 -15.73
N LYS A 47 3.57 -20.92 -14.98
CA LYS A 47 4.36 -21.45 -13.86
C LYS A 47 3.47 -21.73 -12.65
N THR A 48 3.89 -22.66 -11.81
CA THR A 48 3.18 -22.99 -10.56
C THR A 48 3.88 -22.31 -9.41
N THR A 49 3.13 -21.53 -8.64
CA THR A 49 3.64 -20.82 -7.46
C THR A 49 4.20 -21.82 -6.45
N THR A 50 5.46 -21.61 -6.07
CA THR A 50 6.16 -22.52 -5.12
C THR A 50 6.12 -21.99 -3.71
N ARG A 51 6.29 -22.88 -2.72
CA ARG A 51 6.42 -22.46 -1.31
C ARG A 51 7.58 -21.49 -1.07
N LYS A 52 8.72 -21.72 -1.75
CA LYS A 52 9.91 -20.84 -1.63
C LYS A 52 9.58 -19.42 -2.09
N GLU A 53 8.89 -19.31 -3.21
CA GLU A 53 8.45 -18.03 -3.77
C GLU A 53 7.41 -17.32 -2.89
N VAL A 54 6.47 -18.05 -2.31
CA VAL A 54 5.48 -17.47 -1.39
C VAL A 54 6.13 -16.93 -0.11
N TRP A 55 7.06 -17.70 0.47
CA TRP A 55 7.77 -17.26 1.67
C TRP A 55 8.74 -16.11 1.40
N SER A 56 9.36 -16.07 0.22
CA SER A 56 10.18 -14.92 -0.17
C SER A 56 9.33 -13.68 -0.41
N TRP A 57 8.11 -13.83 -0.96
CA TRP A 57 7.14 -12.74 -1.08
C TRP A 57 6.75 -12.19 0.30
N TYR A 58 6.42 -13.04 1.26
CA TYR A 58 6.12 -12.62 2.64
C TYR A 58 7.31 -11.91 3.30
N LEU A 59 8.52 -12.46 3.14
CA LEU A 59 9.70 -11.89 3.77
C LEU A 59 10.06 -10.53 3.18
N TYR A 60 9.87 -10.33 1.88
CA TYR A 60 10.04 -9.01 1.26
C TYR A 60 9.17 -7.95 1.94
N TYR A 61 7.95 -8.30 2.34
CA TYR A 61 7.05 -7.36 3.01
C TYR A 61 7.61 -6.88 4.35
N VAL A 62 8.20 -7.78 5.15
CA VAL A 62 8.87 -7.43 6.42
C VAL A 62 9.93 -6.35 6.22
N GLY A 63 10.73 -6.48 5.16
CA GLY A 63 11.75 -5.50 4.80
C GLY A 63 11.16 -4.20 4.26
N ASN A 64 10.13 -4.31 3.42
CA ASN A 64 9.38 -3.21 2.84
C ASN A 64 8.16 -2.81 3.69
N SER A 65 8.35 -2.73 5.01
CA SER A 65 7.34 -2.36 6.01
C SER A 65 7.19 -0.85 6.18
N GLY A 66 8.13 -0.08 5.63
CA GLY A 66 8.16 1.38 5.74
C GLY A 66 8.80 1.89 7.04
N LEU A 67 9.40 1.03 7.88
CA LEU A 67 10.09 1.44 9.10
C LEU A 67 11.06 2.62 8.86
N GLY A 68 12.08 2.42 8.03
CA GLY A 68 13.05 3.47 7.69
C GLY A 68 12.45 4.62 6.87
N PRO A 69 12.02 4.39 5.62
CA PRO A 69 11.70 5.45 4.66
C PRO A 69 10.35 6.16 4.92
N PHE A 70 9.42 5.55 5.66
CA PHE A 70 8.10 6.12 5.93
C PHE A 70 7.96 6.60 7.39
N ASN A 71 8.31 5.76 8.37
CA ASN A 71 8.12 6.09 9.79
C ASN A 71 9.25 6.95 10.38
N PHE A 72 10.52 6.54 10.22
CA PHE A 72 11.64 7.24 10.87
C PHE A 72 12.24 8.36 10.01
N ALA A 73 12.18 8.27 8.68
CA ALA A 73 12.71 9.31 7.79
C ALA A 73 11.97 10.65 7.93
N ILE A 74 10.66 10.62 8.19
CA ILE A 74 9.90 11.85 8.45
C ILE A 74 10.35 12.49 9.77
N SER A 75 10.59 11.71 10.81
CA SER A 75 11.12 12.20 12.09
C SER A 75 12.56 12.71 11.96
N ALA A 76 13.42 12.00 11.22
CA ALA A 76 14.78 12.44 10.90
C ALA A 76 14.78 13.81 10.19
N TRP A 77 13.92 13.94 9.18
CA TRP A 77 13.77 15.19 8.44
C TRP A 77 13.22 16.33 9.31
N GLN A 78 12.14 16.09 10.07
CA GLN A 78 11.54 17.10 10.93
C GLN A 78 12.48 17.54 12.06
N ASN A 79 13.25 16.61 12.63
CA ASN A 79 14.28 16.93 13.62
C ASN A 79 15.34 17.89 13.05
N LEU A 80 15.79 17.69 11.80
CA LEU A 80 16.70 18.63 11.13
C LEU A 80 16.07 20.02 10.92
N LEU A 81 14.79 20.07 10.53
CA LEU A 81 14.07 21.33 10.37
C LEU A 81 13.91 22.04 11.71
N TYR A 82 13.62 21.30 12.78
CA TYR A 82 13.45 21.83 14.14
C TYR A 82 14.75 22.44 14.65
N GLN A 83 15.87 21.73 14.46
CA GLN A 83 17.20 22.24 14.82
C GLN A 83 17.67 23.42 13.95
N ALA A 84 17.19 23.50 12.71
CA ALA A 84 17.45 24.64 11.81
C ALA A 84 16.48 25.82 12.03
N GLY A 85 15.44 25.62 12.84
CA GLY A 85 14.40 26.59 13.13
C GLY A 85 14.75 27.55 14.27
N TRP A 86 13.89 28.56 14.45
CA TRP A 86 13.98 29.53 15.53
C TRP A 86 12.60 29.89 16.07
N ASP A 87 12.53 30.33 17.33
CA ASP A 87 11.28 30.71 18.00
C ASP A 87 10.81 32.12 17.58
N PRO A 88 9.64 32.26 16.92
CA PRO A 88 9.10 33.54 16.45
C PRO A 88 8.79 34.56 17.55
N ALA A 89 8.76 34.15 18.82
CA ALA A 89 8.60 35.07 19.95
C ALA A 89 9.83 35.97 20.17
N PHE A 90 10.99 35.59 19.63
CA PHE A 90 12.25 36.32 19.77
C PHE A 90 12.67 36.99 18.46
N PRO A 91 13.76 37.77 18.40
CA PRO A 91 14.29 38.23 17.13
C PRO A 91 14.81 37.06 16.27
N ARG A 92 14.69 37.18 14.94
CA ARG A 92 15.00 36.11 13.99
C ARG A 92 16.36 35.46 14.24
N GLY A 93 16.35 34.14 14.44
CA GLY A 93 17.57 33.32 14.57
C GLY A 93 18.34 33.49 15.88
N THR A 94 17.74 34.10 16.91
CA THR A 94 18.42 34.31 18.21
C THR A 94 18.19 33.19 19.21
N VAL A 95 17.02 32.54 19.17
CA VAL A 95 16.64 31.46 20.07
C VAL A 95 16.19 30.26 19.23
N ALA A 96 16.73 29.09 19.56
CA ALA A 96 16.32 27.82 18.93
C ALA A 96 14.84 27.53 19.24
N CYS A 97 14.21 26.65 18.46
CA CYS A 97 12.83 26.25 18.76
C CYS A 97 12.74 25.62 20.17
N GLY A 98 11.68 25.97 20.89
CA GLY A 98 11.34 25.44 22.22
C GLY A 98 9.90 24.89 22.23
N ASP A 99 9.19 25.08 23.34
CA ASP A 99 7.78 24.68 23.50
C ASP A 99 6.78 25.61 22.76
N GLY A 100 7.28 26.67 22.11
CA GLY A 100 6.51 27.64 21.33
C GLY A 100 6.49 27.34 19.83
N GLY A 101 6.05 28.32 19.04
CA GLY A 101 6.09 28.19 17.57
C GLY A 101 7.52 27.96 17.06
N CYS A 102 7.66 27.26 15.93
CA CYS A 102 8.97 27.02 15.32
C CYS A 102 8.94 27.46 13.86
N ASN A 103 9.69 28.51 13.52
CA ASN A 103 9.78 29.02 12.16
C ASN A 103 11.12 28.66 11.53
N LEU A 104 11.10 28.29 10.25
CA LEU A 104 12.34 27.99 9.52
C LEU A 104 13.05 29.29 9.12
N VAL A 105 14.38 29.35 9.31
CA VAL A 105 15.18 30.52 8.92
C VAL A 105 15.08 30.83 7.42
N ALA A 106 14.94 29.82 6.54
CA ALA A 106 14.95 30.05 5.09
C ALA A 106 13.63 30.64 4.55
N TYR A 107 12.48 30.28 5.13
CA TYR A 107 11.16 30.66 4.60
C TYR A 107 10.35 31.59 5.51
N GLY A 108 10.73 31.75 6.78
CA GLY A 108 9.98 32.56 7.76
C GLY A 108 8.59 32.00 8.09
N THR A 109 8.29 30.78 7.65
CA THR A 109 7.03 30.07 7.87
C THR A 109 7.17 29.03 8.97
N GLU A 110 6.05 28.68 9.58
CA GLU A 110 5.95 27.64 10.60
C GLU A 110 6.37 26.27 10.05
N LEU A 111 7.12 25.52 10.85
CA LEU A 111 7.64 24.19 10.52
C LEU A 111 6.52 23.21 10.14
N ASN A 112 5.43 23.19 10.90
CA ASN A 112 4.27 22.35 10.62
C ASN A 112 3.66 22.61 9.24
N SER A 113 3.64 23.88 8.80
CA SER A 113 3.17 24.25 7.46
C SER A 113 4.10 23.73 6.36
N ILE A 114 5.42 23.82 6.57
CA ILE A 114 6.41 23.28 5.61
C ILE A 114 6.24 21.77 5.48
N VAL A 115 6.14 21.07 6.61
CA VAL A 115 5.91 19.63 6.65
C VAL A 115 4.67 19.23 5.84
N LEU A 116 3.57 19.93 6.08
CA LEU A 116 2.30 19.65 5.40
C LEU A 116 2.38 19.90 3.89
N ILE A 117 3.00 21.00 3.47
CA ILE A 117 3.18 21.35 2.05
C ILE A 117 4.09 20.32 1.36
N THR A 118 5.21 19.96 1.96
CA THR A 118 6.13 18.96 1.39
C THR A 118 5.48 17.59 1.28
N ASN A 119 4.69 17.17 2.28
CA ASN A 119 3.90 15.94 2.19
C ASN A 119 2.89 16.00 1.04
N GLY A 120 2.16 17.10 0.92
CA GLY A 120 1.21 17.33 -0.19
C GLY A 120 1.89 17.26 -1.56
N LEU A 121 3.05 17.92 -1.72
CA LEU A 121 3.83 17.88 -2.94
C LEU A 121 4.38 16.46 -3.23
N SER A 122 4.82 15.74 -2.19
CA SER A 122 5.30 14.36 -2.33
C SER A 122 4.20 13.44 -2.86
N PHE A 123 2.98 13.56 -2.32
CA PHE A 123 1.83 12.81 -2.82
C PHE A 123 1.42 13.23 -4.23
N ALA A 124 1.50 14.51 -4.57
CA ALA A 124 1.25 14.98 -5.93
C ALA A 124 2.24 14.38 -6.93
N PHE A 125 3.55 14.38 -6.60
CA PHE A 125 4.57 13.74 -7.44
C PHE A 125 4.35 12.23 -7.56
N GLN A 126 4.05 11.54 -6.46
CA GLN A 126 3.71 10.12 -6.48
C GLN A 126 2.51 9.84 -7.37
N ALA A 127 1.44 10.64 -7.28
CA ALA A 127 0.26 10.48 -8.10
C ALA A 127 0.60 10.60 -9.59
N VAL A 128 1.38 11.61 -9.99
CA VAL A 128 1.81 11.77 -11.39
C VAL A 128 2.68 10.58 -11.84
N ILE A 129 3.66 10.18 -11.02
CA ILE A 129 4.55 9.06 -11.35
C ILE A 129 3.76 7.75 -11.48
N PHE A 130 2.86 7.45 -10.55
CA PHE A 130 2.10 6.20 -10.56
C PHE A 130 0.99 6.19 -11.60
N LEU A 131 0.47 7.34 -12.04
CA LEU A 131 -0.39 7.41 -13.22
C LEU A 131 0.35 7.01 -14.50
N ILE A 132 1.63 7.39 -14.61
CA ILE A 132 2.47 7.12 -15.79
C ILE A 132 2.98 5.67 -15.77
N VAL A 133 3.51 5.23 -14.63
CA VAL A 133 4.20 3.94 -14.50
C VAL A 133 3.26 2.82 -14.06
N GLY A 134 2.09 3.12 -13.50
CA GLY A 134 1.16 2.12 -12.95
C GLY A 134 0.72 1.05 -13.94
N SER A 135 0.58 1.39 -15.23
CA SER A 135 0.28 0.41 -16.28
C SER A 135 1.35 -0.67 -16.43
N PHE A 136 2.61 -0.38 -16.09
CA PHE A 136 3.70 -1.35 -16.16
C PHE A 136 3.61 -2.43 -15.07
N ALA A 137 2.72 -2.27 -14.09
CA ALA A 137 2.46 -3.28 -13.07
C ALA A 137 1.63 -4.45 -13.63
N ASP A 138 0.65 -4.13 -14.48
CA ASP A 138 -0.30 -5.08 -15.05
C ASP A 138 0.12 -5.57 -16.44
N TYR A 139 0.87 -4.75 -17.20
CA TYR A 139 1.22 -5.02 -18.59
C TYR A 139 2.71 -5.28 -18.80
N GLY A 140 3.00 -6.20 -19.72
CA GLY A 140 4.35 -6.44 -20.22
C GLY A 140 5.29 -7.11 -19.22
N VAL A 141 6.56 -6.71 -19.27
CA VAL A 141 7.69 -7.46 -18.67
C VAL A 141 8.38 -6.72 -17.53
N TRP A 142 7.97 -5.49 -17.27
CA TRP A 142 8.75 -4.51 -16.53
C TRP A 142 8.53 -4.53 -15.01
N ARG A 143 7.41 -5.08 -14.51
CA ARG A 143 7.07 -5.12 -13.08
C ARG A 143 8.25 -5.52 -12.16
N PRO A 144 8.93 -6.68 -12.35
CA PRO A 144 10.02 -7.08 -11.45
C PRO A 144 11.23 -6.13 -11.52
N HIS A 145 11.52 -5.57 -12.70
CA HIS A 145 12.61 -4.61 -12.88
C HIS A 145 12.31 -3.27 -12.19
N ILE A 146 11.07 -2.78 -12.30
CA ILE A 146 10.62 -1.56 -11.64
C ILE A 146 10.63 -1.75 -10.11
N THR A 147 10.15 -2.90 -9.62
CA THR A 147 10.21 -3.25 -8.20
C THR A 147 11.65 -3.21 -7.70
N THR A 148 12.57 -3.83 -8.44
CA THR A 148 14.01 -3.85 -8.10
C THR A 148 14.62 -2.46 -8.11
N ALA A 149 14.30 -1.62 -9.10
CA ALA A 149 14.81 -0.26 -9.21
C ALA A 149 14.36 0.62 -8.04
N PHE A 150 13.07 0.59 -7.68
CA PHE A 150 12.57 1.32 -6.52
C PHE A 150 13.13 0.80 -5.20
N THR A 151 13.31 -0.52 -5.07
CA THR A 151 13.95 -1.14 -3.91
C THR A 151 15.38 -0.64 -3.75
N ALA A 152 16.18 -0.71 -4.80
CA ALA A 152 17.58 -0.25 -4.80
C ALA A 152 17.70 1.26 -4.54
N LEU A 153 16.80 2.06 -5.13
CA LEU A 153 16.72 3.50 -4.85
C LEU A 153 16.49 3.74 -3.35
N THR A 154 15.55 3.02 -2.75
CA THR A 154 15.21 3.24 -1.34
C THR A 154 16.31 2.75 -0.40
N TRP A 155 17.02 1.69 -0.75
CA TRP A 155 18.24 1.29 -0.03
C TRP A 155 19.29 2.38 -0.07
N ALA A 156 19.58 2.93 -1.26
CA ALA A 156 20.56 4.00 -1.42
C ALA A 156 20.18 5.25 -0.61
N VAL A 157 18.91 5.66 -0.68
CA VAL A 157 18.39 6.80 0.11
C VAL A 157 18.47 6.54 1.61
N SER A 158 18.13 5.33 2.06
CA SER A 158 18.17 4.96 3.47
C SER A 158 19.59 4.99 4.05
N PHE A 159 20.59 4.58 3.27
CA PHE A 159 22.00 4.73 3.67
C PHE A 159 22.50 6.19 3.55
N ALA A 160 21.97 6.96 2.61
CA ALA A 160 22.34 8.38 2.46
C ALA A 160 21.96 9.25 3.67
N TRP A 161 20.99 8.83 4.48
CA TRP A 161 20.65 9.48 5.76
C TRP A 161 21.83 9.54 6.74
N LEU A 162 22.79 8.61 6.67
CA LEU A 162 24.04 8.67 7.45
C LEU A 162 24.90 9.90 7.11
N GLY A 163 24.70 10.50 5.94
CA GLY A 163 25.41 11.71 5.52
C GLY A 163 24.73 13.02 5.92
N VAL A 164 23.52 12.96 6.49
CA VAL A 164 22.64 14.11 6.75
C VAL A 164 22.28 14.18 8.24
N GLU A 165 23.29 14.49 9.06
CA GLU A 165 23.14 14.61 10.51
C GLU A 165 23.18 16.07 11.00
N LYS A 166 23.47 17.03 10.12
CA LYS A 166 23.65 18.44 10.48
C LYS A 166 22.43 19.28 10.08
N PRO A 167 21.97 20.22 10.93
CA PRO A 167 20.85 21.11 10.62
C PRO A 167 21.04 21.89 9.32
N SER A 168 22.28 22.26 8.99
CA SER A 168 22.61 22.98 7.75
C SER A 168 22.31 22.19 6.47
N LYS A 169 22.02 20.88 6.56
CA LYS A 169 21.70 20.00 5.43
C LYS A 169 20.20 19.66 5.33
N TRP A 170 19.33 20.45 5.96
CA TRP A 170 17.87 20.21 5.93
C TRP A 170 17.28 20.12 4.51
N GLU A 171 17.87 20.82 3.53
CA GLU A 171 17.48 20.73 2.11
C GLU A 171 17.74 19.34 1.54
N ALA A 172 18.91 18.76 1.85
CA ALA A 172 19.25 17.39 1.48
C ALA A 172 18.34 16.39 2.21
N GLY A 173 18.03 16.63 3.49
CA GLY A 173 17.07 15.84 4.25
C GLY A 173 15.68 15.83 3.61
N THR A 174 15.21 16.99 3.12
CA THR A 174 13.95 17.12 2.38
C THR A 174 13.97 16.27 1.11
N ALA A 175 15.05 16.35 0.33
CA ALA A 175 15.18 15.55 -0.90
C ALA A 175 15.21 14.04 -0.60
N LEU A 176 15.96 13.62 0.43
CA LEU A 176 16.03 12.22 0.85
C LEU A 176 14.67 11.71 1.34
N TYR A 177 13.92 12.52 2.07
CA TYR A 177 12.57 12.16 2.51
C TYR A 177 11.64 11.93 1.31
N ILE A 178 11.57 12.88 0.36
CA ILE A 178 10.72 12.76 -0.84
C ILE A 178 11.10 11.53 -1.67
N LEU A 179 12.39 11.34 -1.95
CA LEU A 179 12.88 10.21 -2.74
C LEU A 179 12.67 8.88 -2.02
N GLY A 180 12.87 8.84 -0.70
CA GLY A 180 12.64 7.66 0.12
C GLY A 180 11.17 7.26 0.14
N LEU A 181 10.27 8.23 0.26
CA LEU A 181 8.83 8.00 0.23
C LEU A 181 8.35 7.50 -1.14
N ILE A 182 8.80 8.13 -2.23
CA ILE A 182 8.49 7.68 -3.61
C ILE A 182 9.05 6.26 -3.83
N GLY A 183 10.29 6.02 -3.41
CA GLY A 183 10.96 4.73 -3.54
C GLY A 183 10.23 3.61 -2.82
N TYR A 184 9.91 3.84 -1.54
CA TYR A 184 9.16 2.90 -0.71
C TYR A 184 7.78 2.58 -1.31
N GLN A 185 7.00 3.61 -1.64
CA GLN A 185 5.66 3.42 -2.18
C GLN A 185 5.68 2.75 -3.57
N GLY A 186 6.67 3.07 -4.39
CA GLY A 186 6.89 2.42 -5.69
C GLY A 186 7.22 0.94 -5.52
N ALA A 187 8.17 0.62 -4.64
CA ALA A 187 8.55 -0.76 -4.35
C ALA A 187 7.34 -1.56 -3.82
N LEU A 188 6.57 -1.00 -2.89
CA LEU A 188 5.37 -1.63 -2.34
C LEU A 188 4.28 -1.87 -3.39
N THR A 189 4.04 -0.88 -4.26
CA THR A 189 2.99 -0.96 -5.29
C THR A 189 3.27 -2.08 -6.28
N PHE A 190 4.49 -2.13 -6.85
CA PHE A 190 4.83 -3.14 -7.87
C PHE A 190 5.06 -4.54 -7.28
N TRP A 191 5.53 -4.62 -6.03
CA TRP A 191 5.55 -5.88 -5.28
C TRP A 191 4.14 -6.39 -5.00
N THR A 192 3.21 -5.51 -4.61
CA THR A 192 1.80 -5.89 -4.37
C THR A 192 1.12 -6.34 -5.65
N ALA A 193 1.48 -5.77 -6.81
CA ALA A 193 0.97 -6.22 -8.11
C ALA A 193 1.34 -7.68 -8.46
N ALA A 194 2.31 -8.30 -7.76
CA ALA A 194 2.60 -9.73 -7.89
C ALA A 194 1.47 -10.62 -7.33
N PHE A 195 0.72 -10.11 -6.36
CA PHE A 195 -0.23 -10.86 -5.54
C PHE A 195 -1.30 -11.61 -6.35
N PRO A 196 -2.01 -10.98 -7.32
CA PRO A 196 -3.03 -11.68 -8.11
C PRO A 196 -2.42 -12.85 -8.90
N GLY A 197 -1.24 -12.67 -9.48
CA GLY A 197 -0.53 -13.71 -10.21
C GLY A 197 -0.09 -14.87 -9.31
N LEU A 198 0.45 -14.56 -8.13
CA LEU A 198 0.84 -15.57 -7.15
C LEU A 198 -0.34 -16.43 -6.71
N ALA A 199 -1.47 -15.81 -6.38
CA ALA A 199 -2.68 -16.50 -5.93
C ALA A 199 -3.31 -17.37 -7.03
N ARG A 200 -3.42 -16.82 -8.26
CA ARG A 200 -3.95 -17.55 -9.43
C ARG A 200 -3.12 -18.79 -9.76
N ASP A 201 -1.81 -18.72 -9.57
CA ASP A 201 -0.88 -19.79 -9.96
C ASP A 201 -0.60 -20.79 -8.83
N LEU A 202 -1.33 -20.73 -7.72
CA LEU A 202 -1.28 -21.73 -6.64
C LEU A 202 -1.70 -23.12 -7.16
N PRO A 203 -1.06 -24.21 -6.70
CA PRO A 203 -1.40 -25.57 -7.11
C PRO A 203 -2.88 -25.92 -6.91
N GLU A 204 -3.45 -25.53 -5.77
CA GLU A 204 -4.84 -25.81 -5.40
C GLU A 204 -5.87 -25.06 -6.28
N ILE A 205 -5.48 -23.90 -6.83
CA ILE A 205 -6.32 -23.12 -7.75
C ILE A 205 -6.23 -23.67 -9.16
N LYS A 206 -5.03 -24.02 -9.62
CA LYS A 206 -4.82 -24.72 -10.91
C LYS A 206 -5.60 -26.03 -10.98
N GLU A 207 -5.56 -26.83 -9.92
CA GLU A 207 -6.34 -28.07 -9.83
C GLU A 207 -7.84 -27.79 -9.90
N SER A 208 -8.32 -26.75 -9.20
CA SER A 208 -9.74 -26.39 -9.23
C SER A 208 -10.19 -25.85 -10.59
N GLU A 209 -9.32 -25.17 -11.32
CA GLU A 209 -9.57 -24.72 -12.67
C GLU A 209 -9.63 -25.90 -13.65
N LEU A 210 -8.76 -26.90 -13.48
CA LEU A 210 -8.84 -28.14 -14.25
C LEU A 210 -10.15 -28.89 -13.97
N GLN A 211 -10.57 -28.99 -12.71
CA GLN A 211 -11.85 -29.56 -12.31
C GLN A 211 -13.05 -28.81 -12.91
N LEU A 212 -12.96 -27.49 -13.03
CA LEU A 212 -13.96 -26.68 -13.72
C LEU A 212 -14.02 -27.01 -15.23
N THR A 213 -12.86 -27.10 -15.89
CA THR A 213 -12.80 -27.41 -17.34
C THR A 213 -13.27 -28.83 -17.68
N THR A 214 -13.08 -29.77 -16.75
CA THR A 214 -13.52 -31.16 -16.88
C THR A 214 -14.96 -31.38 -16.42
N GLY A 215 -15.61 -30.35 -15.87
CA GLY A 215 -17.00 -30.41 -15.39
C GLY A 215 -17.19 -31.09 -14.02
N GLU A 216 -16.11 -31.37 -13.29
CA GLU A 216 -16.13 -32.00 -11.97
C GLU A 216 -16.55 -31.03 -10.84
N THR A 217 -16.46 -29.72 -11.08
CA THR A 217 -16.80 -28.67 -10.09
C THR A 217 -17.57 -27.53 -10.75
N ASP A 218 -18.41 -26.84 -9.97
CA ASP A 218 -19.18 -25.68 -10.39
C ASP A 218 -18.40 -24.35 -10.22
N GLN A 219 -18.75 -23.36 -11.04
CA GLN A 219 -18.12 -22.03 -11.02
C GLN A 219 -18.12 -21.40 -9.62
N LYS A 220 -19.23 -21.52 -8.88
CA LYS A 220 -19.38 -20.93 -7.55
C LYS A 220 -18.43 -21.54 -6.53
N THR A 221 -18.14 -22.85 -6.63
CA THR A 221 -17.16 -23.50 -5.76
C THR A 221 -15.74 -23.10 -6.12
N HIS A 222 -15.42 -22.98 -7.41
CA HIS A 222 -14.13 -22.46 -7.87
C HIS A 222 -13.88 -21.02 -7.37
N ASP A 223 -14.84 -20.12 -7.59
CA ASP A 223 -14.75 -18.72 -7.16
C ASP A 223 -14.56 -18.62 -5.63
N ARG A 224 -15.28 -19.45 -4.87
CA ARG A 224 -15.11 -19.52 -3.41
C ARG A 224 -13.72 -20.00 -3.02
N LYS A 225 -13.14 -20.97 -3.74
CA LYS A 225 -11.79 -21.48 -3.46
C LYS A 225 -10.71 -20.45 -3.79
N ASP A 226 -10.79 -19.79 -4.95
CA ASP A 226 -9.89 -18.70 -5.36
C ASP A 226 -9.91 -17.55 -4.34
N MET A 227 -11.12 -17.13 -3.96
CA MET A 227 -11.33 -16.12 -2.92
C MET A 227 -10.67 -16.51 -1.58
N LEU A 228 -10.86 -17.75 -1.10
CA LEU A 228 -10.24 -18.21 0.14
C LEU A 228 -8.71 -18.28 0.06
N ALA A 229 -8.15 -18.68 -1.09
CA ALA A 229 -6.71 -18.76 -1.29
C ALA A 229 -6.05 -17.37 -1.30
N ARG A 230 -6.64 -16.40 -2.02
CA ARG A 230 -6.20 -14.99 -2.02
C ARG A 230 -6.21 -14.40 -0.61
N ASN A 231 -7.31 -14.61 0.11
CA ASN A 231 -7.45 -14.13 1.49
C ASN A 231 -6.41 -14.78 2.41
N LYS A 232 -6.18 -16.09 2.30
CA LYS A 232 -5.14 -16.79 3.06
C LYS A 232 -3.75 -16.21 2.78
N LEU A 233 -3.42 -15.99 1.51
CA LEU A 233 -2.13 -15.44 1.10
C LEU A 233 -1.91 -14.03 1.69
N ALA A 234 -2.91 -13.15 1.59
CA ALA A 234 -2.85 -11.81 2.15
C ALA A 234 -2.71 -11.82 3.69
N ASN A 235 -3.54 -12.60 4.39
CA ASN A 235 -3.55 -12.65 5.86
C ASN A 235 -2.24 -13.18 6.44
N VAL A 236 -1.65 -14.21 5.81
CA VAL A 236 -0.35 -14.72 6.24
C VAL A 236 0.74 -13.69 5.97
N SER A 237 0.67 -12.96 4.86
CA SER A 237 1.62 -11.87 4.57
C SER A 237 1.59 -10.80 5.65
N PHE A 238 0.40 -10.32 6.02
CA PHE A 238 0.25 -9.34 7.10
C PHE A 238 0.79 -9.88 8.43
N LEU A 239 0.43 -11.11 8.82
CA LEU A 239 0.92 -11.69 10.07
C LEU A 239 2.46 -11.82 10.10
N VAL A 240 3.06 -12.30 9.01
CA VAL A 240 4.52 -12.43 8.92
C VAL A 240 5.18 -11.07 8.96
N CYS A 241 4.60 -10.06 8.29
CA CYS A 241 5.06 -8.67 8.34
C CYS A 241 5.04 -8.12 9.76
N SER A 242 3.90 -8.17 10.45
CA SER A 242 3.76 -7.65 11.81
C SER A 242 4.72 -8.31 12.80
N VAL A 243 4.81 -9.65 12.76
CA VAL A 243 5.73 -10.39 13.65
C VAL A 243 7.18 -10.08 13.31
N GLY A 244 7.52 -10.01 12.02
CA GLY A 244 8.86 -9.64 11.56
C GLY A 244 9.26 -8.24 11.99
N GLU A 245 8.36 -7.26 11.85
CA GLU A 245 8.57 -5.89 12.29
C GLU A 245 8.81 -5.78 13.80
N LEU A 246 8.07 -6.53 14.63
CA LEU A 246 8.32 -6.56 16.08
C LEU A 246 9.73 -7.04 16.41
N VAL A 247 10.23 -8.06 15.71
CA VAL A 247 11.61 -8.54 15.89
C VAL A 247 12.61 -7.45 15.49
N VAL A 248 12.37 -6.80 14.36
CA VAL A 248 13.23 -5.73 13.84
C VAL A 248 13.27 -4.54 14.79
N LEU A 249 12.13 -4.15 15.35
CA LEU A 249 12.00 -3.05 16.32
C LEU A 249 12.57 -3.39 17.70
N ALA A 250 12.48 -4.64 18.14
CA ALA A 250 13.12 -5.09 19.37
C ALA A 250 14.65 -5.02 19.28
N ILE A 251 15.22 -5.44 18.14
CA ILE A 251 16.65 -5.26 17.86
C ILE A 251 16.99 -3.77 17.79
N LEU A 252 16.15 -2.96 17.13
CA LEU A 252 16.34 -1.52 17.06
C LEU A 252 16.35 -0.85 18.43
N ALA A 253 15.46 -1.26 19.35
CA ALA A 253 15.46 -0.78 20.72
C ALA A 253 16.83 -0.99 21.39
N GLY A 254 17.41 -2.18 21.23
CA GLY A 254 18.75 -2.48 21.75
C GLY A 254 19.85 -1.61 21.12
N ILE A 255 19.76 -1.32 19.82
CA ILE A 255 20.68 -0.39 19.13
C ILE A 255 20.53 1.03 19.69
N LEU A 256 19.30 1.50 19.87
CA LEU A 256 18.99 2.84 20.37
C LEU A 256 19.50 3.05 21.81
N GLU A 257 19.41 2.02 22.67
CA GLU A 257 19.98 2.08 24.02
C GLU A 257 21.52 2.21 24.01
N GLY A 258 22.20 1.69 22.99
CA GLY A 258 23.65 1.81 22.86
C GLY A 258 24.14 3.10 22.18
N VAL A 259 23.29 3.73 21.36
CA VAL A 259 23.66 4.92 20.55
C VAL A 259 23.31 6.23 21.25
N ILE A 260 22.14 6.29 21.90
CA ILE A 260 21.64 7.51 22.53
C ILE A 260 22.31 7.68 23.90
N ASN A 261 22.99 8.80 24.06
CA ASN A 261 23.72 9.19 25.26
C ASN A 261 23.36 10.64 25.63
N ASP A 262 23.94 11.22 26.68
CA ASP A 262 23.68 12.61 27.12
C ASP A 262 24.19 13.70 26.15
N ASP A 263 24.59 13.33 24.94
CA ASP A 263 25.06 14.24 23.88
C ASP A 263 23.88 14.83 23.09
N PRO A 264 23.78 16.16 22.91
CA PRO A 264 22.68 16.81 22.19
C PRO A 264 22.45 16.30 20.76
N ASP A 265 23.51 15.86 20.07
CA ASP A 265 23.44 15.39 18.69
C ASP A 265 23.16 13.88 18.56
N SER A 266 23.17 13.14 19.69
CA SER A 266 23.02 11.69 19.69
C SER A 266 21.67 11.22 19.13
N ASN A 267 20.61 12.00 19.34
CA ASN A 267 19.27 11.69 18.83
C ASN A 267 19.20 11.82 17.29
N THR A 268 19.80 12.86 16.71
CA THR A 268 19.89 13.02 15.25
C THR A 268 20.64 11.86 14.62
N ARG A 269 21.76 11.47 15.24
CA ARG A 269 22.57 10.34 14.79
C ARG A 269 21.80 9.02 14.91
N ALA A 270 21.02 8.85 15.98
CA ALA A 270 20.17 7.68 16.16
C ALA A 270 19.13 7.55 15.02
N LEU A 271 18.45 8.64 14.65
CA LEU A 271 17.49 8.66 13.54
C LEU A 271 18.14 8.25 12.20
N SER A 272 19.34 8.78 11.90
CA SER A 272 20.08 8.39 10.69
C SER A 272 20.51 6.92 10.71
N ILE A 273 20.96 6.41 11.86
CA ILE A 273 21.31 4.99 12.04
C ILE A 273 20.08 4.09 11.86
N VAL A 274 18.92 4.49 12.37
CA VAL A 274 17.66 3.74 12.23
C VAL A 274 17.28 3.57 10.75
N CYS A 275 17.39 4.63 9.94
CA CYS A 275 17.14 4.56 8.51
C CYS A 275 18.09 3.57 7.82
N ALA A 276 19.39 3.64 8.11
CA ALA A 276 20.38 2.72 7.55
C ALA A 276 20.19 1.27 8.00
N TYR A 277 19.90 1.05 9.28
CA TYR A 277 19.57 -0.27 9.84
C TYR A 277 18.36 -0.88 9.14
N SER A 278 17.30 -0.09 8.95
CA SER A 278 16.10 -0.52 8.24
C SER A 278 16.41 -0.95 6.80
N ALA A 279 17.31 -0.25 6.11
CA ALA A 279 17.79 -0.67 4.79
C ALA A 279 18.55 -2.01 4.83
N GLY A 280 19.42 -2.20 5.84
CA GLY A 280 20.13 -3.46 6.04
C GLY A 280 19.18 -4.65 6.23
N VAL A 281 18.15 -4.48 7.06
CA VAL A 281 17.09 -5.49 7.23
C VAL A 281 16.35 -5.72 5.91
N TRP A 282 15.97 -4.65 5.20
CA TRP A 282 15.26 -4.77 3.94
C TRP A 282 16.08 -5.53 2.89
N ILE A 283 17.39 -5.30 2.79
CA ILE A 283 18.28 -6.06 1.89
C ILE A 283 18.19 -7.56 2.20
N ILE A 284 18.35 -7.95 3.46
CA ILE A 284 18.30 -9.36 3.89
C ILE A 284 16.94 -9.98 3.55
N CYS A 285 15.87 -9.25 3.82
CA CYS A 285 14.50 -9.69 3.61
C CYS A 285 14.09 -9.77 2.13
N ALA A 286 14.62 -8.89 1.29
CA ALA A 286 14.25 -8.79 -0.12
C ALA A 286 15.09 -9.71 -1.03
N ILE A 287 16.34 -10.04 -0.67
CA ILE A 287 17.19 -10.93 -1.47
C ILE A 287 16.47 -12.23 -1.86
N PRO A 288 15.81 -12.96 -0.95
CA PRO A 288 15.07 -14.16 -1.33
C PRO A 288 13.99 -13.92 -2.39
N TRP A 289 13.33 -12.76 -2.37
CA TRP A 289 12.32 -12.42 -3.37
C TRP A 289 12.98 -12.17 -4.72
N LEU A 290 14.04 -11.36 -4.75
CA LEU A 290 14.79 -11.06 -5.97
C LEU A 290 15.41 -12.31 -6.62
N LEU A 291 15.72 -13.34 -5.84
CA LEU A 291 16.28 -14.61 -6.33
C LEU A 291 15.23 -15.66 -6.71
N PHE A 292 14.14 -15.77 -5.95
CA PHE A 292 13.14 -16.84 -6.12
C PHE A 292 11.87 -16.39 -6.84
N GLU A 293 11.70 -15.10 -7.13
CA GLU A 293 10.57 -14.61 -7.92
C GLU A 293 10.56 -15.30 -9.29
N GLN A 294 9.51 -16.06 -9.55
CA GLN A 294 9.30 -16.62 -10.87
C GLN A 294 8.80 -15.52 -11.78
N TYR A 295 9.59 -15.24 -12.81
CA TYR A 295 9.20 -14.31 -13.84
C TYR A 295 7.86 -14.73 -14.48
N ARG A 296 6.83 -13.88 -14.30
CA ARG A 296 5.49 -13.97 -14.87
C ARG A 296 5.24 -12.68 -15.68
N PRO A 297 5.18 -12.75 -17.03
CA PRO A 297 4.82 -11.58 -17.81
C PRO A 297 3.37 -11.17 -17.50
N GLY A 298 3.15 -9.86 -17.45
CA GLY A 298 1.82 -9.25 -17.36
C GLY A 298 1.04 -9.41 -18.66
N ASN A 299 -0.13 -8.79 -18.69
CA ASN A 299 -1.02 -8.84 -19.85
C ASN A 299 -0.36 -8.17 -21.07
N GLN A 300 -0.76 -8.61 -22.26
CA GLN A 300 -0.36 -7.93 -23.49
C GLN A 300 -1.04 -6.56 -23.57
N LEU A 301 -0.33 -5.60 -24.15
CA LEU A 301 -0.90 -4.29 -24.45
C LEU A 301 -2.05 -4.47 -25.45
N PRO A 302 -3.21 -3.82 -25.24
CA PRO A 302 -4.26 -3.78 -26.23
C PRO A 302 -3.74 -3.27 -27.59
N PRO A 303 -4.30 -3.74 -28.72
CA PRO A 303 -3.91 -3.25 -30.05
C PRO A 303 -3.96 -1.72 -30.11
N HIS A 304 -2.97 -1.10 -30.77
CA HIS A 304 -2.87 0.36 -30.93
C HIS A 304 -2.72 1.15 -29.61
N THR A 305 -2.12 0.55 -28.58
CA THR A 305 -1.80 1.24 -27.34
C THR A 305 -0.33 1.12 -26.96
N SER A 306 0.19 2.13 -26.25
CA SER A 306 1.56 2.19 -25.72
C SER A 306 1.48 2.09 -24.20
N TYR A 307 2.54 1.60 -23.54
CA TYR A 307 2.62 1.55 -22.07
C TYR A 307 2.18 2.86 -21.40
N PHE A 308 2.54 4.01 -21.97
CA PHE A 308 2.18 5.33 -21.45
C PHE A 308 0.71 5.73 -21.69
N THR A 309 0.07 5.18 -22.72
CA THR A 309 -1.33 5.52 -23.07
C THR A 309 -2.34 4.51 -22.53
N VAL A 310 -1.93 3.27 -22.25
CA VAL A 310 -2.82 2.24 -21.67
C VAL A 310 -3.35 2.66 -20.33
N GLY A 311 -2.50 3.19 -19.43
CA GLY A 311 -2.93 3.63 -18.11
C GLY A 311 -4.04 4.68 -18.19
N LEU A 312 -3.88 5.70 -19.04
CA LEU A 312 -4.89 6.73 -19.24
C LEU A 312 -6.19 6.18 -19.84
N LYS A 313 -6.11 5.28 -20.82
CA LYS A 313 -7.30 4.62 -21.38
C LYS A 313 -8.01 3.76 -20.34
N GLN A 314 -7.27 2.96 -19.57
CA GLN A 314 -7.82 2.10 -18.53
C GLN A 314 -8.51 2.94 -17.44
N ILE A 315 -7.91 4.06 -17.02
CA ILE A 315 -8.54 5.00 -16.08
C ILE A 315 -9.83 5.57 -16.68
N TYR A 316 -9.82 5.98 -17.95
CA TYR A 316 -11.01 6.50 -18.61
C TYR A 316 -12.15 5.45 -18.65
N HIS A 317 -11.85 4.21 -19.04
CA HIS A 317 -12.82 3.12 -19.05
C HIS A 317 -13.31 2.77 -17.64
N ALA A 318 -12.40 2.66 -16.68
CA ALA A 318 -12.72 2.38 -15.28
C ALA A 318 -13.58 3.49 -14.66
N PHE A 319 -13.31 4.76 -14.96
CA PHE A 319 -14.10 5.89 -14.51
C PHE A 319 -15.53 5.83 -15.06
N ARG A 320 -15.70 5.60 -16.37
CA ARG A 320 -17.03 5.44 -16.96
C ARG A 320 -17.79 4.23 -16.39
N LEU A 321 -17.10 3.13 -16.12
CA LEU A 321 -17.71 1.95 -15.50
C LEU A 321 -18.11 2.21 -14.04
N CYS A 322 -17.28 2.94 -13.29
CA CYS A 322 -17.55 3.32 -11.90
C CYS A 322 -18.81 4.19 -11.78
N LEU A 323 -19.02 5.13 -12.72
CA LEU A 323 -20.24 5.94 -12.78
C LEU A 323 -21.51 5.12 -13.07
N ARG A 324 -21.38 3.97 -13.73
CA ARG A 324 -22.50 3.03 -13.97
C ARG A 324 -22.83 2.20 -12.74
N LEU A 325 -21.84 1.91 -11.90
CA LEU A 325 -21.96 1.09 -10.70
C LEU A 325 -22.03 1.96 -9.44
N LYS A 326 -23.22 2.51 -9.15
CA LYS A 326 -23.47 3.43 -8.02
C LYS A 326 -22.93 2.91 -6.67
N GLN A 327 -23.05 1.61 -6.39
CA GLN A 327 -22.54 1.01 -5.14
C GLN A 327 -21.01 1.03 -5.07
N THR A 328 -20.32 0.78 -6.18
CA THR A 328 -18.85 0.82 -6.27
C THR A 328 -18.33 2.24 -6.09
N PHE A 329 -19.00 3.23 -6.69
CA PHE A 329 -18.63 4.63 -6.53
C PHE A 329 -18.78 5.10 -5.07
N ILE A 330 -19.89 4.77 -4.41
CA ILE A 330 -20.11 5.10 -2.98
C ILE A 330 -19.03 4.43 -2.11
N TYR A 331 -18.69 3.16 -2.40
CA TYR A 331 -17.62 2.46 -1.69
C TYR A 331 -16.25 3.13 -1.88
N LEU A 332 -15.88 3.50 -3.11
CA LEU A 332 -14.63 4.21 -3.38
C LEU A 332 -14.58 5.57 -2.67
N ALA A 333 -15.66 6.34 -2.71
CA ALA A 333 -15.73 7.63 -2.04
C ALA A 333 -15.60 7.47 -0.52
N ALA A 334 -16.33 6.53 0.08
CA ALA A 334 -16.23 6.24 1.51
C ALA A 334 -14.81 5.77 1.89
N TYR A 335 -14.19 4.92 1.08
CA TYR A 335 -12.82 4.46 1.30
C TYR A 335 -11.80 5.59 1.14
N PHE A 336 -12.00 6.50 0.18
CA PHE A 336 -11.18 7.69 -0.01
C PHE A 336 -11.23 8.59 1.22
N PHE A 337 -12.43 8.95 1.70
CA PHE A 337 -12.57 9.78 2.90
C PHE A 337 -12.03 9.09 4.16
N LEU A 338 -12.28 7.80 4.32
CA LEU A 338 -11.75 7.03 5.45
C LEU A 338 -10.22 6.95 5.43
N GLY A 339 -9.64 6.71 4.25
CA GLY A 339 -8.19 6.70 4.05
C GLY A 339 -7.57 8.08 4.27
N ASP A 340 -8.21 9.14 3.77
CA ASP A 340 -7.78 10.52 4.01
C ASP A 340 -7.83 10.85 5.52
N CYS A 341 -8.93 10.52 6.21
CA CYS A 341 -9.00 10.71 7.66
C CYS A 341 -7.89 9.97 8.42
N LEU A 342 -7.57 8.73 8.05
CA LEU A 342 -6.50 7.97 8.71
C LEU A 342 -5.11 8.58 8.48
N ASN A 343 -4.82 9.05 7.27
CA ASN A 343 -3.51 9.61 6.92
C ASN A 343 -3.36 11.08 7.35
N THR A 344 -4.47 11.83 7.42
CA THR A 344 -4.50 13.27 7.71
C THR A 344 -4.73 13.56 9.19
N VAL A 345 -5.28 12.63 10.00
CA VAL A 345 -5.17 12.79 11.46
C VAL A 345 -3.67 12.80 11.76
N VAL A 346 -3.24 13.94 12.29
CA VAL A 346 -1.87 14.46 12.34
C VAL A 346 -1.06 13.68 13.38
N ILE A 347 -1.13 12.34 13.41
CA ILE A 347 -0.45 11.54 14.43
C ILE A 347 1.05 11.61 14.22
N ALA A 348 1.59 11.40 13.02
CA ALA A 348 3.04 11.43 12.85
C ALA A 348 3.64 12.80 13.21
N THR A 349 2.98 13.89 12.83
CA THR A 349 3.42 15.26 13.11
C THR A 349 3.21 15.67 14.57
N LEU A 350 2.01 15.48 15.14
CA LEU A 350 1.74 15.81 16.55
C LEU A 350 2.47 14.88 17.50
N GLN A 351 2.57 13.58 17.18
CA GLN A 351 3.32 12.62 18.00
C GLN A 351 4.80 13.00 18.03
N ASN A 352 5.39 13.36 16.89
CA ASN A 352 6.79 13.81 16.86
C ASN A 352 7.01 15.09 17.67
N GLU A 353 6.08 16.04 17.61
CA GLU A 353 6.13 17.29 18.38
C GLU A 353 5.97 17.05 19.89
N VAL A 354 4.94 16.29 20.29
CA VAL A 354 4.65 15.98 21.72
C VAL A 354 5.71 15.08 22.35
N VAL A 355 6.34 14.21 21.56
CA VAL A 355 7.42 13.33 22.02
C VAL A 355 8.80 14.00 21.87
N SER A 356 8.84 15.27 21.43
CA SER A 356 10.09 16.02 21.22
C SER A 356 11.12 15.27 20.37
N TYR A 357 10.64 14.51 19.38
CA TYR A 357 11.47 13.69 18.49
C TYR A 357 12.34 12.63 19.20
N ASP A 358 12.01 12.21 20.42
CA ASP A 358 12.75 11.13 21.11
C ASP A 358 12.62 9.81 20.33
N THR A 359 13.73 9.37 19.74
CA THR A 359 13.79 8.17 18.92
C THR A 359 13.41 6.91 19.70
N LYS A 360 13.71 6.83 21.00
CA LYS A 360 13.35 5.66 21.83
C LYS A 360 11.85 5.58 21.99
N MET A 361 11.22 6.69 22.36
CA MET A 361 9.78 6.76 22.54
C MET A 361 9.02 6.53 21.23
N LEU A 362 9.50 7.06 20.10
CA LEU A 362 8.93 6.75 18.79
C LEU A 362 9.02 5.26 18.45
N ASN A 363 10.15 4.62 18.74
CA ASN A 363 10.31 3.18 18.56
C ASN A 363 9.35 2.38 19.46
N TYR A 364 9.17 2.78 20.72
CA TYR A 364 8.24 2.11 21.64
C TYR A 364 6.77 2.27 21.24
N LEU A 365 6.35 3.46 20.80
CA LEU A 365 5.01 3.69 20.26
C LEU A 365 4.74 2.85 19.01
N LEU A 366 5.76 2.67 18.17
CA LEU A 366 5.66 1.83 16.98
C LEU A 366 5.56 0.33 17.33
N ILE A 367 6.33 -0.13 18.34
CA ILE A 367 6.20 -1.49 18.90
C ILE A 367 4.79 -1.72 19.43
N ASP A 368 4.23 -0.78 20.19
CA ASP A 368 2.87 -0.88 20.72
C ASP A 368 1.85 -0.99 19.59
N GLY A 369 1.95 -0.12 18.59
CA GLY A 369 1.02 -0.13 17.46
C GLY A 369 1.08 -1.43 16.65
N ILE A 370 2.27 -1.94 16.35
CA ILE A 370 2.42 -3.18 15.56
C ILE A 370 2.06 -4.41 16.41
N ALA A 371 2.32 -4.40 17.72
CA ALA A 371 1.87 -5.46 18.61
C ALA A 371 0.34 -5.50 18.69
N ALA A 372 -0.30 -4.33 18.82
CA ALA A 372 -1.74 -4.19 18.77
C ALA A 372 -2.31 -4.68 17.41
N GLN A 373 -1.63 -4.37 16.29
CA GLN A 373 -1.98 -4.91 14.97
C GLN A 373 -1.95 -6.44 14.95
N ALA A 374 -0.87 -7.06 15.43
CA ALA A 374 -0.73 -8.51 15.45
C ALA A 374 -1.83 -9.17 16.31
N ILE A 375 -2.15 -8.56 17.46
CA ILE A 375 -3.23 -9.00 18.34
C ILE A 375 -4.59 -8.85 17.65
N GLY A 376 -4.85 -7.69 17.03
CA GLY A 376 -6.08 -7.43 16.27
C GLY A 376 -6.30 -8.46 15.17
N ILE A 377 -5.26 -8.77 14.40
CA ILE A 377 -5.28 -9.82 13.37
C ILE A 377 -5.66 -11.17 14.00
N GLY A 378 -5.04 -11.54 15.12
CA GLY A 378 -5.33 -12.78 15.83
C GLY A 378 -6.79 -12.87 16.33
N ILE A 379 -7.30 -11.79 16.92
CA ILE A 379 -8.68 -11.69 17.42
C ILE A 379 -9.67 -11.81 16.27
N PHE A 380 -9.50 -11.04 15.19
CA PHE A 380 -10.39 -11.09 14.04
C PHE A 380 -10.40 -12.46 13.37
N TRP A 381 -9.24 -13.12 13.28
CA TRP A 381 -9.17 -14.48 12.76
C TRP A 381 -9.97 -15.48 13.63
N LEU A 382 -9.83 -15.40 14.96
CA LEU A 382 -10.55 -16.25 15.89
C LEU A 382 -12.06 -16.02 15.82
N VAL A 383 -12.49 -14.75 15.81
CA VAL A 383 -13.89 -14.35 15.67
C VAL A 383 -14.46 -14.82 14.34
N GLN A 384 -13.74 -14.65 13.23
CA GLN A 384 -14.19 -15.13 11.92
C GLN A 384 -14.35 -16.65 11.89
N ARG A 385 -13.42 -17.39 12.47
CA ARG A 385 -13.49 -18.86 12.55
C ARG A 385 -14.71 -19.34 13.35
N ARG A 386 -15.14 -18.56 14.34
CA ARG A 386 -16.23 -18.92 15.25
C ARG A 386 -17.63 -18.44 14.80
N TYR A 387 -17.72 -17.29 14.14
CA TYR A 387 -18.99 -16.59 13.89
C TYR A 387 -19.28 -16.30 12.41
N THR A 388 -18.35 -16.57 11.49
CA THR A 388 -18.55 -16.41 10.03
C THR A 388 -19.23 -15.09 9.65
N ILE A 389 -18.76 -13.98 10.23
CA ILE A 389 -19.34 -12.65 10.08
C ILE A 389 -19.16 -12.17 8.62
N PRO A 390 -20.19 -11.57 7.99
CA PRO A 390 -20.05 -10.97 6.66
C PRO A 390 -19.00 -9.85 6.65
N THR A 391 -18.23 -9.78 5.57
CA THR A 391 -17.13 -8.82 5.34
C THR A 391 -17.60 -7.38 5.42
N LYS A 392 -18.81 -7.10 4.92
CA LYS A 392 -19.45 -5.79 5.00
C LYS A 392 -19.60 -5.33 6.44
N THR A 393 -20.00 -6.22 7.35
CA THR A 393 -20.19 -5.90 8.76
C THR A 393 -18.86 -5.61 9.44
N MET A 394 -17.81 -6.37 9.11
CA MET A 394 -16.46 -6.11 9.64
C MET A 394 -15.91 -4.77 9.15
N LEU A 395 -16.12 -4.44 7.87
CA LEU A 395 -15.72 -3.14 7.33
C LEU A 395 -16.45 -1.99 8.03
N LEU A 396 -17.76 -2.10 8.25
CA LEU A 396 -18.54 -1.07 8.94
C LEU A 396 -18.12 -0.92 10.40
N PHE A 397 -17.80 -2.01 11.09
CA PHE A 397 -17.27 -1.98 12.45
C PHE A 397 -15.94 -1.22 12.52
N ASN A 398 -15.02 -1.50 11.61
CA ASN A 398 -13.73 -0.82 11.58
C ASN A 398 -13.87 0.65 11.20
N ALA A 399 -14.72 0.94 10.21
CA ALA A 399 -15.01 2.30 9.80
C ALA A 399 -15.60 3.13 10.95
N PHE A 400 -16.50 2.54 11.74
CA PHE A 400 -17.05 3.17 12.93
C PHE A 400 -15.95 3.54 13.95
N TRP A 401 -15.04 2.61 14.27
CA TRP A 401 -13.96 2.88 15.23
C TRP A 401 -12.96 3.91 14.72
N ILE A 402 -12.64 3.90 13.43
CA ILE A 402 -11.79 4.93 12.81
C ILE A 402 -12.44 6.31 12.98
N LEU A 403 -13.75 6.43 12.73
CA LEU A 403 -14.47 7.70 12.91
C LEU A 403 -14.52 8.14 14.38
N VAL A 404 -14.63 7.22 15.34
CA VAL A 404 -14.55 7.53 16.77
C VAL A 404 -13.18 8.12 17.12
N LEU A 405 -12.10 7.57 16.58
CA LEU A 405 -10.75 8.10 16.81
C LEU A 405 -10.55 9.47 16.16
N CYS A 406 -11.09 9.68 14.95
CA CYS A 406 -11.08 11.01 14.32
C CYS A 406 -11.88 12.02 15.16
N ALA A 407 -13.05 11.63 15.68
CA ALA A 407 -13.85 12.48 16.55
C ALA A 407 -13.11 12.85 17.84
N TRP A 408 -12.33 11.92 18.41
CA TRP A 408 -11.46 12.22 19.55
C TRP A 408 -10.41 13.27 19.19
N GLY A 409 -9.75 13.16 18.03
CA GLY A 409 -8.81 14.19 17.55
C GLY A 409 -9.43 15.57 17.39
N CYS A 410 -10.68 15.65 16.89
CA CYS A 410 -11.41 16.91 16.78
C CYS A 410 -11.66 17.60 18.13
N ILE A 411 -11.80 16.85 19.23
CA ILE A 411 -11.96 17.43 20.57
C ILE A 411 -10.71 18.22 20.97
N GLY A 412 -9.52 17.74 20.60
CA GLY A 412 -8.23 18.37 20.87
C GLY A 412 -8.03 19.74 20.24
N ILE A 413 -8.78 20.06 19.17
CA ILE A 413 -8.78 21.39 18.55
C ILE A 413 -9.37 22.44 19.50
N THR A 414 -10.39 22.04 20.27
CA THR A 414 -11.15 22.95 21.15
C THR A 414 -10.71 22.91 22.61
N GLN A 415 -10.05 21.83 23.03
CA GLN A 415 -9.65 21.57 24.41
C GLN A 415 -8.13 21.40 24.51
N GLN A 416 -7.53 22.04 25.51
CA GLN A 416 -6.07 22.04 25.73
C GLN A 416 -5.59 20.90 26.64
N LYS A 417 -6.50 20.13 27.25
CA LYS A 417 -6.17 19.06 28.20
C LYS A 417 -6.39 17.65 27.67
N PHE A 418 -7.16 17.52 26.59
CA PHE A 418 -7.63 16.23 26.09
C PHE A 418 -7.75 16.28 24.57
N GLY A 419 -7.15 15.29 23.89
CA GLY A 419 -7.14 15.19 22.42
C GLY A 419 -5.76 15.35 21.79
N PHE A 420 -4.86 14.42 22.10
CA PHE A 420 -3.47 14.34 21.60
C PHE A 420 -2.50 15.39 22.17
N HIS A 421 -2.71 15.78 23.42
CA HIS A 421 -1.80 16.65 24.17
C HIS A 421 -0.88 15.87 25.12
N ASN A 422 -1.25 14.63 25.47
CA ASN A 422 -0.50 13.81 26.43
C ASN A 422 0.02 12.52 25.78
N ALA A 423 1.21 12.07 26.20
CA ALA A 423 1.82 10.82 25.72
C ALA A 423 0.88 9.61 25.79
N TRP A 424 0.12 9.44 26.88
CA TRP A 424 -0.80 8.30 27.06
C TRP A 424 -1.92 8.24 26.03
N GLU A 425 -2.33 9.38 25.45
CA GLU A 425 -3.36 9.43 24.41
C GLU A 425 -2.84 8.82 23.11
N PHE A 426 -1.54 8.95 22.83
CA PHE A 426 -0.89 8.30 21.68
C PHE A 426 -0.83 6.79 21.87
N TRP A 427 -0.46 6.28 23.05
CA TRP A 427 -0.51 4.84 23.35
C TRP A 427 -1.93 4.26 23.20
N ALA A 428 -2.92 4.94 23.77
CA ALA A 428 -4.32 4.52 23.66
C ALA A 428 -4.82 4.55 22.20
N TYR A 429 -4.39 5.55 21.42
CA TYR A 429 -4.70 5.65 20.00
C TYR A 429 -4.08 4.49 19.21
N GLN A 430 -2.78 4.23 19.36
CA GLN A 430 -2.08 3.15 18.65
C GLN A 430 -2.71 1.79 18.98
N GLY A 431 -2.92 1.50 20.27
CA GLY A 431 -3.58 0.27 20.72
C GLY A 431 -5.00 0.11 20.16
N SER A 432 -5.83 1.13 20.26
CA SER A 432 -7.24 1.05 19.81
C SER A 432 -7.38 1.00 18.29
N LEU A 433 -6.61 1.81 17.55
CA LEU A 433 -6.62 1.82 16.09
C LEU A 433 -6.23 0.46 15.53
N PHE A 434 -5.16 -0.12 16.04
CA PHE A 434 -4.61 -1.32 15.44
C PHE A 434 -5.30 -2.62 15.91
N VAL A 435 -5.90 -2.62 17.10
CA VAL A 435 -6.77 -3.73 17.54
C VAL A 435 -8.14 -3.69 16.85
N LEU A 436 -8.75 -2.51 16.71
CA LEU A 436 -10.16 -2.37 16.29
C LEU A 436 -10.35 -1.86 14.86
N GLY A 437 -9.39 -1.09 14.35
CA GLY A 437 -9.48 -0.43 13.04
C GLY A 437 -8.99 -1.29 11.88
N MET A 438 -8.26 -2.38 12.12
CA MET A 438 -7.63 -3.14 11.04
C MET A 438 -8.52 -4.26 10.47
N PRO A 439 -8.99 -4.17 9.21
CA PRO A 439 -9.91 -5.17 8.65
C PRO A 439 -9.19 -6.39 8.12
N PHE A 440 -9.62 -7.56 8.56
CA PHE A 440 -9.58 -8.75 7.72
C PHE A 440 -10.45 -8.53 6.49
N HIS A 441 -9.83 -8.40 5.32
CA HIS A 441 -10.54 -8.58 4.06
C HIS A 441 -10.73 -10.07 3.83
N LYS A 442 -11.99 -10.50 3.87
CA LYS A 442 -12.43 -11.73 3.24
C LYS A 442 -13.50 -11.33 2.24
N ARG A 443 -13.15 -10.76 1.08
CA ARG A 443 -14.21 -10.65 0.02
C ARG A 443 -15.09 -11.98 -0.28
#